data_AF-F7X7T3-F1
#
_entry.id   AF-F7X7T3-F1
#
_cell.length_a   1.000
_cell.length_b   1.000
_cell.length_c   1.000
_cell.angle_alpha   90.00
_cell.angle_beta   90.00
_cell.angle_gamma   90.00
#
_symmetry.space_group_name_H-M   'P 1'
#
loop_
_entity.id
_entity.type
_entity.pdbx_description
1 polymer ?
#
loop_
_entity_poly.entity_id
_entity_poly.type
_entity_poly.pdbx_seq_one_letter_code
_entity_poly.pdbx_strand_id
1 'polypeptide(L)' 'MIVDFKYSLGDVVRTRRGDSGKVVAMSVSEGRNGFGLFKSYRLELDDDTQSWCPEFKIDSVVGW' A
#
# COMPACT_ATOMS: atom_id res chain seq x y z
N MET A 1 -0.34 -8.77 18.69
CA MET A 1 0.71 -8.15 17.88
C MET A 1 0.15 -6.86 17.33
N ILE A 2 0.69 -5.71 17.73
CA ILE A 2 0.31 -4.42 17.13
C ILE A 2 1.20 -4.25 15.90
N VAL A 3 0.59 -4.05 14.74
CA VAL A 3 1.30 -3.85 13.48
C VAL A 3 1.14 -2.39 13.09
N ASP A 4 2.24 -1.64 13.17
CA ASP A 4 2.23 -0.23 12.77
C ASP A 4 2.39 -0.13 11.26
N PHE A 5 1.40 0.44 10.58
CA PHE A 5 1.47 0.76 9.16
C PHE A 5 2.12 2.13 8.96
N LYS A 6 2.97 2.25 7.94
CA LYS A 6 3.64 3.51 7.60
C LYS A 6 2.67 4.55 7.02
N TYR A 7 1.63 4.08 6.33
CA TYR A 7 0.62 4.91 5.68
C TYR A 7 -0.74 4.64 6.31
N SER A 8 -1.61 5.65 6.30
CA SER A 8 -2.95 5.61 6.89
C SER A 8 -4.03 5.47 5.82
N LEU A 9 -5.23 5.06 6.24
CA LEU A 9 -6.41 5.15 5.38
C LEU A 9 -6.65 6.61 5.00
N GLY A 10 -6.90 6.86 3.72
CA GLY A 10 -7.10 8.20 3.18
C GLY A 10 -5.87 8.79 2.51
N ASP A 11 -4.66 8.39 2.92
CA ASP A 11 -3.42 8.89 2.33
C ASP A 11 -3.40 8.63 0.81
N VAL A 12 -3.01 9.65 0.05
CA VAL A 12 -2.72 9.50 -1.38
C VAL A 12 -1.23 9.23 -1.52
N VAL A 13 -0.88 8.08 -2.06
CA VAL A 13 0.51 7.63 -2.18
C VAL A 13 0.92 7.47 -3.64
N ARG A 14 2.20 7.68 -3.92
CA ARG A 14 2.82 7.40 -5.22
C ARG A 14 3.61 6.10 -5.16
N THR A 15 3.35 5.20 -6.09
CA THR A 15 4.09 3.95 -6.24
C THR A 15 5.38 4.17 -7.01
N ARG A 16 6.35 3.26 -6.86
CA ARG A 16 7.59 3.26 -7.64
C ARG A 16 7.38 3.12 -9.15
N ARG A 17 6.19 2.70 -9.60
CA ARG A 17 5.83 2.62 -11.02
C ARG A 17 5.37 3.97 -11.59
N GLY A 18 5.13 4.96 -10.73
CA GLY A 18 4.61 6.27 -11.11
C GLY A 18 3.11 6.43 -10.90
N ASP A 19 2.38 5.33 -10.65
CA ASP A 19 0.95 5.36 -10.36
C ASP A 19 0.70 6.04 -9.01
N SER A 20 -0.39 6.79 -8.90
CA SER A 20 -0.86 7.39 -7.65
C SER A 20 -2.19 6.77 -7.25
N GLY A 21 -2.44 6.61 -5.96
CA GLY A 21 -3.70 6.07 -5.48
C GLY A 21 -3.92 6.30 -4.00
N LYS A 22 -5.20 6.30 -3.63
CA LYS A 22 -5.65 6.50 -2.25
C LYS A 22 -5.63 5.18 -1.48
N VAL A 23 -5.09 5.17 -0.28
CA VAL A 23 -5.11 4.01 0.61
C VAL A 23 -6.53 3.79 1.14
N VAL A 24 -7.15 2.68 0.76
CA VAL A 24 -8.52 2.32 1.17
C VAL A 24 -8.59 1.08 2.06
N ALA A 25 -7.53 0.26 2.09
CA ALA A 25 -7.37 -0.82 3.06
C ALA A 25 -5.90 -1.12 3.35
N MET A 26 -5.64 -1.78 4.48
CA MET A 26 -4.31 -2.16 4.93
C MET A 26 -4.32 -3.60 5.39
N SER A 27 -3.27 -4.35 5.09
CA SER A 27 -3.17 -5.75 5.50
C SER A 27 -1.72 -6.18 5.68
N VAL A 28 -1.53 -7.24 6.45
CA VAL A 28 -0.26 -7.97 6.51
C VAL A 28 -0.40 -9.20 5.61
N SER A 29 0.55 -9.40 4.72
CA SER A 29 0.55 -10.45 3.72
C SER A 29 1.77 -11.35 3.89
N GLU A 30 1.62 -12.63 3.56
CA GLU A 30 2.71 -13.60 3.58
C GLU A 30 3.51 -13.55 2.27
N GLY A 31 4.84 -13.48 2.37
CA GLY A 31 5.73 -13.62 1.24
C GLY A 31 5.65 -15.03 0.63
N ARG A 32 5.74 -15.14 -0.70
CA ARG A 32 5.90 -16.45 -1.34
C ARG A 32 7.17 -17.11 -0.81
N ASN A 33 7.11 -18.43 -0.57
CA ASN A 33 8.23 -19.26 -0.11
C ASN A 33 8.74 -18.95 1.31
N GLY A 34 7.87 -18.47 2.22
CA GLY A 34 8.25 -18.28 3.63
C GLY A 34 9.12 -17.05 3.89
N PHE A 35 9.21 -16.13 2.93
CA PHE A 35 9.84 -14.82 3.09
C PHE A 35 8.98 -13.89 3.96
N GLY A 36 8.82 -14.25 5.24
CA GLY A 36 8.24 -13.41 6.27
C GLY A 36 6.86 -12.81 5.99
N LEU A 37 6.43 -11.98 6.93
CA LEU A 37 5.25 -11.14 6.78
C LEU A 37 5.68 -9.78 6.23
N PHE A 38 4.92 -9.22 5.29
CA PHE A 38 5.11 -7.87 4.78
C PHE A 38 3.80 -7.08 4.79
N LYS A 39 3.89 -5.76 4.89
CA LYS A 39 2.72 -4.87 4.89
C LYS A 39 2.30 -4.56 3.46
N SER A 40 1.01 -4.55 3.20
CA SER A 40 0.43 -4.20 1.91
C SER A 40 -0.76 -3.26 2.09
N TYR A 41 -0.98 -2.45 1.06
CA TYR A 41 -2.00 -1.41 1.02
C TYR A 41 -2.86 -1.62 -0.21
N ARG A 42 -4.18 -1.56 -0.06
CA ARG A 42 -5.10 -1.52 -1.19
C ARG A 42 -5.23 -0.07 -1.62
N LEU A 43 -4.83 0.20 -2.85
CA LEU A 43 -4.88 1.51 -3.46
C LEU A 43 -6.07 1.59 -4.39
N GLU A 44 -6.85 2.66 -4.28
CA GLU A 44 -7.83 3.10 -5.28
C GLU A 44 -7.14 4.09 -6.21
N LEU A 45 -7.03 3.73 -7.49
CA LEU A 45 -6.36 4.51 -8.52
C LEU A 45 -7.35 5.49 -9.18
N ASP A 46 -6.83 6.45 -9.94
CA ASP A 46 -7.63 7.49 -10.61
C ASP A 46 -8.62 6.95 -11.67
N ASP A 47 -8.44 5.71 -12.12
CA ASP A 47 -9.32 5.02 -13.06
C ASP A 47 -10.38 4.14 -12.37
N ASP A 48 -10.64 4.39 -11.08
CA ASP A 48 -11.51 3.61 -10.18
C ASP A 48 -11.09 2.14 -9.99
N THR A 49 -9.93 1.74 -10.51
CA THR A 49 -9.42 0.38 -10.26
C THR A 49 -8.79 0.30 -8.88
N GLN A 50 -8.80 -0.92 -8.32
CA GLN A 50 -8.22 -1.17 -7.01
C GLN A 50 -7.19 -2.28 -7.07
N SER A 51 -6.02 -2.03 -6.46
CA SER A 51 -4.89 -2.96 -6.51
C SER A 51 -4.14 -3.01 -5.19
N TRP A 52 -3.64 -4.20 -4.85
CA TRP A 52 -2.80 -4.40 -3.67
C TRP A 52 -1.34 -4.06 -4.00
N CYS A 53 -0.77 -3.14 -3.22
CA CYS A 53 0.60 -2.68 -3.35
C CYS A 53 1.39 -2.95 -2.05
N PRO A 54 2.48 -3.73 -2.10
CA PRO A 54 3.38 -3.90 -0.96
C PRO A 54 4.01 -2.58 -0.51
N GLU A 55 4.25 -2.39 0.79
CA GLU A 55 4.84 -1.18 1.37
C GLU A 55 6.15 -0.76 0.68
N PHE A 56 7.02 -1.73 0.38
CA PHE A 56 8.32 -1.49 -0.26
C PHE A 56 8.22 -1.06 -1.73
N LYS A 57 7.03 -1.07 -2.33
CA LYS A 57 6.76 -0.52 -3.68
C LYS A 57 6.14 0.87 -3.64
N ILE A 58 5.84 1.41 -2.46
CA ILE A 58 5.38 2.79 -2.29
C ILE A 58 6.62 3.67 -2.08
N ASP A 59 6.66 4.80 -2.79
CA ASP A 59 7.78 5.73 -2.75
C ASP A 59 7.53 6.81 -1.67
N SER A 60 6.42 7.54 -1.80
CA SER A 60 6.10 8.70 -0.95
C SER A 60 4.59 8.92 -0.83
N VAL A 61 4.18 9.65 0.22
CA VAL A 61 2.85 10.25 0.33
C VAL A 61 2.84 11.54 -0.48
N VAL A 62 1.80 11.75 -1.28
CA VAL A 62 1.61 12.92 -2.14
C VAL A 62 0.35 13.73 -1.79
N GLY A 63 -0.46 13.27 -0.84
CA GLY A 63 -1.64 13.97 -0.31
C GLY A 63 -2.32 13.22 0.83
N TRP A 64 -3.32 13.85 1.47
CA TRP A 64 -4.16 13.29 2.54
C TRP A 64 -5.64 13.59 2.29
#